data_AF-A0A6I3Z9D9-F1
#
_entry.id   AF-A0A6I3Z9D9-F1
#
_cell.length_a   1.000
_cell.length_b   1.000
_cell.length_c   1.000
_cell.angle_alpha   90.00
_cell.angle_beta   90.00
_cell.angle_gamma   90.00
#
_symmetry.space_group_name_H-M   'P 1'
#
loop_
_entity.id
_entity.type
_entity.pdbx_description
1 polymer ?
#
loop_
_entity_poly.entity_id
_entity_poly.type
_entity_poly.pdbx_seq_one_letter_code
_entity_poly.pdbx_strand_id
1 'polypeptide(L)'
;MRFAVALAVAVPLVSVLACSSPGKPAKAEPTVDNQQQIVSRLTNDIWPAVSAYNLQPTQASPGAKQFRAILDPSLQSATAGDAYNALRDAAQKLGQQGQYDPATQTTHSNDGLAVAHADVQSVQDDAATLNVCYTYDHSWYVNIQNTQHAPGSSEATVQLVKANNTWYLHSIANDHVVPNCGAVNG
;
A
#
# COMPACT_ATOMS: atom_id res chain seq x y z
N MET A 1 -43.60 22.09 -76.54
CA MET A 1 -43.01 21.22 -75.49
C MET A 1 -43.93 21.33 -74.28
N ARG A 2 -44.88 20.41 -74.10
CA ARG A 2 -44.82 19.17 -73.28
C ARG A 2 -44.57 19.44 -71.77
N PHE A 3 -45.60 19.08 -70.99
CA PHE A 3 -45.73 18.99 -69.54
C PHE A 3 -44.57 18.27 -68.83
N ALA A 4 -44.31 18.59 -67.55
CA ALA A 4 -44.37 17.64 -66.42
C ALA A 4 -44.10 18.32 -65.06
N VAL A 5 -44.76 17.77 -64.04
CA VAL A 5 -44.97 18.24 -62.66
C VAL A 5 -44.30 17.25 -61.69
N ALA A 6 -43.98 17.74 -60.48
CA ALA A 6 -43.70 17.02 -59.22
C ALA A 6 -42.32 16.32 -59.10
N LEU A 7 -41.76 16.04 -57.92
CA LEU A 7 -42.35 15.73 -56.61
C LEU A 7 -41.22 15.86 -55.56
N ALA A 8 -41.40 16.66 -54.49
CA ALA A 8 -40.45 16.70 -53.38
C ALA A 8 -40.92 15.74 -52.28
N VAL A 9 -40.14 14.70 -52.00
CA VAL A 9 -40.40 13.70 -50.96
C VAL A 9 -39.79 14.17 -49.65
N ALA A 10 -40.62 14.37 -48.63
CA ALA A 10 -40.17 14.60 -47.25
C ALA A 10 -39.82 13.25 -46.58
N VAL A 11 -38.62 13.15 -46.03
CA VAL A 11 -38.17 11.99 -45.24
C VAL A 11 -38.39 12.30 -43.76
N PRO A 12 -39.05 11.42 -42.97
CA PRO A 12 -39.18 11.62 -41.53
C PRO A 12 -37.89 11.26 -40.79
N LEU A 13 -37.44 12.18 -39.94
CA LEU A 13 -36.39 11.94 -38.94
C LEU A 13 -36.92 10.97 -37.89
N VAL A 14 -36.35 9.76 -37.84
CA VAL A 14 -36.55 8.79 -36.76
C VAL A 14 -35.65 9.19 -35.59
N SER A 15 -36.23 9.73 -34.53
CA SER A 15 -35.54 10.00 -33.27
C SER A 15 -35.32 8.68 -32.53
N VAL A 16 -34.08 8.18 -32.52
CA VAL A 16 -33.69 7.04 -31.70
C VAL A 16 -33.55 7.52 -30.25
N LEU A 17 -34.51 7.16 -29.39
CA LEU A 17 -34.36 7.24 -27.94
C LEU A 17 -33.29 6.22 -27.53
N ALA A 18 -32.03 6.68 -27.44
CA ALA A 18 -30.97 5.92 -26.81
C ALA A 18 -31.21 5.92 -25.29
N CYS A 19 -31.77 4.82 -24.77
CA CYS A 19 -31.73 4.52 -23.34
C CYS A 19 -30.26 4.44 -22.91
N SER A 20 -29.77 5.49 -22.27
CA SER A 20 -28.49 5.49 -21.60
C SER A 20 -28.62 4.54 -20.40
N SER A 21 -27.99 3.38 -20.48
CA SER A 21 -27.75 2.55 -19.29
C SER A 21 -27.13 3.45 -18.21
N PRO A 22 -27.54 3.35 -16.92
CA PRO A 22 -26.86 4.04 -15.85
C PRO A 22 -25.42 3.51 -15.81
N GLY A 23 -24.48 4.29 -16.35
CA GLY A 23 -23.06 4.04 -16.13
C GLY A 23 -22.85 4.06 -14.62
N LYS A 24 -22.07 3.10 -14.10
CA LYS A 24 -21.55 3.18 -12.74
C LYS A 24 -21.06 4.61 -12.52
N PRO A 25 -21.46 5.30 -11.43
CA PRO A 25 -20.99 6.65 -11.18
C PRO A 25 -19.48 6.67 -11.27
N ALA A 26 -18.95 7.64 -12.01
CA ALA A 26 -17.51 7.86 -12.12
C ALA A 26 -16.95 7.97 -10.71
N LYS A 27 -15.98 7.11 -10.40
CA LYS A 27 -15.25 7.08 -9.14
C LYS A 27 -14.67 8.47 -8.91
N ALA A 28 -15.07 9.14 -7.83
CA ALA A 28 -14.51 10.43 -7.47
C ALA A 28 -13.01 10.25 -7.23
N GLU A 29 -12.19 11.07 -7.89
CA GLU A 29 -10.78 11.17 -7.50
C GLU A 29 -10.73 11.63 -6.05
N PRO A 30 -9.93 10.98 -5.20
CA PRO A 30 -9.76 11.44 -3.82
C PRO A 30 -9.23 12.87 -3.84
N THR A 31 -9.81 13.73 -2.99
CA THR A 31 -9.30 15.08 -2.80
C THR A 31 -7.86 15.03 -2.28
N VAL A 32 -7.05 16.02 -2.64
CA VAL A 32 -5.66 16.15 -2.16
C VAL A 32 -5.59 16.08 -0.62
N ASP A 33 -6.56 16.69 0.07
CA ASP A 33 -6.66 16.64 1.54
C ASP A 33 -6.85 15.22 2.08
N ASN A 34 -7.63 14.38 1.40
CA ASN A 34 -7.83 12.98 1.80
C ASN A 34 -6.54 12.17 1.61
N GLN A 35 -5.79 12.40 0.53
CA GLN A 35 -4.50 11.75 0.31
C GLN A 35 -3.47 12.15 1.36
N GLN A 36 -3.38 13.44 1.71
CA GLN A 36 -2.48 13.93 2.76
C GLN A 36 -2.80 13.33 4.13
N GLN A 37 -4.08 13.16 4.48
CA GLN A 37 -4.48 12.49 5.72
C GLN A 37 -4.06 11.02 5.75
N ILE A 38 -4.21 10.30 4.63
CA ILE A 38 -3.79 8.90 4.50
C ILE A 38 -2.27 8.79 4.67
N VAL A 39 -1.49 9.61 3.96
CA VAL A 39 -0.03 9.61 4.05
C VAL A 39 0.43 9.98 5.46
N SER A 40 -0.13 11.04 6.06
CA SER A 40 0.18 11.44 7.43
C SER A 40 -0.10 10.33 8.45
N ARG A 41 -1.23 9.63 8.31
CA ARG A 41 -1.57 8.50 9.18
C ARG A 41 -0.62 7.33 8.98
N LEU A 42 -0.23 7.04 7.74
CA LEU A 42 0.76 6.03 7.43
C LEU A 42 2.11 6.37 8.09
N THR A 43 2.64 7.57 7.86
CA THR A 43 4.00 7.95 8.27
C THR A 43 4.16 8.20 9.76
N ASN A 44 3.17 8.81 10.40
CA ASN A 44 3.29 9.25 11.79
C ASN A 44 2.85 8.19 12.80
N ASP A 45 1.97 7.26 12.40
CA ASP A 45 1.39 6.31 13.34
C ASP A 45 1.57 4.84 12.93
N ILE A 46 1.23 4.50 11.69
CA ILE A 46 1.23 3.10 11.24
C ILE A 46 2.65 2.60 11.05
N TRP A 47 3.48 3.32 10.30
CA TRP A 47 4.84 2.88 9.98
C TRP A 47 5.75 2.78 11.22
N PRO A 48 5.71 3.71 12.19
CA PRO A 48 6.47 3.53 13.43
C PRO A 48 6.05 2.28 14.22
N ALA A 49 4.76 1.94 14.25
CA ALA A 49 4.29 0.70 14.88
C ALA A 49 4.73 -0.55 14.12
N VAL A 50 4.75 -0.50 12.78
CA VAL A 50 5.32 -1.56 11.92
C VAL A 50 6.81 -1.75 12.21
N SER A 51 7.59 -0.66 12.23
CA SER A 51 9.02 -0.69 12.52
C SER A 51 9.33 -1.23 13.92
N ALA A 52 8.59 -0.79 14.94
CA ALA A 52 8.76 -1.30 16.30
C ALA A 52 8.46 -2.80 16.41
N TYR A 53 7.45 -3.30 15.69
CA TYR A 53 7.13 -4.72 15.64
C TYR A 53 8.14 -5.54 14.83
N ASN A 54 8.69 -4.99 13.74
CA ASN A 54 9.77 -5.61 12.97
C ASN A 54 10.99 -5.92 13.86
N LEU A 55 11.38 -4.97 14.72
CA LEU A 55 12.49 -5.14 15.67
C LEU A 55 12.14 -6.01 16.88
N GLN A 56 10.88 -5.99 17.32
CA GLN A 56 10.44 -6.67 18.54
C GLN A 56 9.17 -7.49 18.32
N PRO A 57 9.21 -8.60 17.55
CA PRO A 57 7.99 -9.30 17.12
C PRO A 57 7.34 -10.17 18.20
N THR A 58 7.95 -10.30 19.37
CA THR A 58 7.44 -11.14 20.46
C THR A 58 6.09 -10.63 20.97
N GLN A 59 5.14 -11.53 21.24
CA GLN A 59 3.74 -11.17 21.48
C GLN A 59 3.49 -10.15 22.62
N ALA A 60 4.39 -10.09 23.61
CA ALA A 60 4.26 -9.20 24.77
C ALA A 60 5.07 -7.89 24.66
N SER A 61 5.83 -7.70 23.59
CA SER A 61 6.67 -6.50 23.43
C SER A 61 5.83 -5.23 23.27
N PRO A 62 6.39 -4.06 23.58
CA PRO A 62 5.79 -2.79 23.23
C PRO A 62 5.47 -2.68 21.73
N GLY A 63 6.38 -3.12 20.85
CA GLY A 63 6.17 -3.14 19.40
C GLY A 63 4.97 -3.98 18.97
N ALA A 64 4.78 -5.18 19.53
CA ALA A 64 3.62 -6.02 19.24
C ALA A 64 2.29 -5.38 19.69
N LYS A 65 2.29 -4.65 20.81
CA LYS A 65 1.11 -3.91 21.28
C LYS A 65 0.76 -2.75 20.34
N GLN A 66 1.76 -1.97 19.94
CA GLN A 66 1.60 -0.87 18.99
C GLN A 66 1.07 -1.37 17.65
N PHE A 67 1.66 -2.45 17.13
CA PHE A 67 1.25 -3.07 15.88
C PHE A 67 -0.20 -3.52 15.92
N ARG A 68 -0.63 -4.25 16.96
CA ARG A 68 -2.03 -4.68 17.11
C ARG A 68 -3.02 -3.50 17.13
N ALA A 69 -2.63 -2.36 17.69
CA ALA A 69 -3.49 -1.18 17.77
C ALA A 69 -3.74 -0.51 16.41
N ILE A 70 -2.88 -0.74 15.41
CA ILE A 70 -3.02 -0.15 14.08
C ILE A 70 -3.59 -1.12 13.03
N LEU A 71 -3.86 -2.37 13.41
CA LEU A 71 -4.39 -3.38 12.49
C LEU A 71 -5.85 -3.12 12.17
N ASP A 72 -6.22 -3.43 10.92
CA ASP A 72 -7.60 -3.57 10.50
C ASP A 72 -8.37 -4.43 11.54
N PRO A 73 -9.46 -3.90 12.12
CA PRO A 73 -10.29 -4.64 13.07
C PRO A 73 -10.75 -6.01 12.54
N SER A 74 -10.95 -6.17 11.22
CA SER A 74 -11.34 -7.44 10.62
C SER A 74 -10.28 -8.54 10.80
N LEU A 75 -8.99 -8.15 10.83
CA LEU A 75 -7.85 -9.03 11.04
C LEU A 75 -7.65 -9.45 12.50
N GLN A 76 -8.36 -8.81 13.43
CA GLN A 76 -8.29 -9.14 14.85
C GLN A 76 -9.32 -10.21 15.25
N SER A 77 -10.18 -10.62 14.30
CA SER A 77 -11.16 -11.68 14.51
C SER A 77 -10.53 -13.08 14.51
N ALA A 78 -11.16 -14.02 15.21
CA ALA A 78 -10.70 -15.41 15.28
C ALA A 78 -10.68 -16.13 13.90
N THR A 79 -11.41 -15.61 12.92
CA THR A 79 -11.52 -16.17 11.57
C THR A 79 -10.49 -15.62 10.58
N ALA A 80 -9.74 -14.59 10.95
CA ALA A 80 -8.79 -13.93 10.05
C ALA A 80 -7.41 -14.60 9.96
N GLY A 81 -7.22 -15.76 10.60
CA GLY A 81 -5.92 -16.38 10.91
C GLY A 81 -4.86 -16.24 9.82
N ASP A 82 -5.19 -16.61 8.57
CA ASP A 82 -4.22 -16.58 7.46
C ASP A 82 -3.84 -15.17 7.03
N ALA A 83 -4.80 -14.25 6.93
CA ALA A 83 -4.53 -12.85 6.53
C ALA A 83 -3.74 -12.11 7.61
N TYR A 84 -4.07 -12.34 8.88
CA TYR A 84 -3.33 -11.79 10.01
C TYR A 84 -1.88 -12.32 10.06
N ASN A 85 -1.70 -13.62 9.84
CA ASN A 85 -0.36 -14.23 9.79
C ASN A 85 0.45 -13.70 8.61
N ALA A 86 -0.15 -13.58 7.42
CA ALA A 86 0.53 -13.03 6.25
C ALA A 86 1.01 -11.59 6.48
N LEU A 87 0.17 -10.74 7.07
CA LEU A 87 0.56 -9.37 7.42
C LEU A 87 1.68 -9.33 8.46
N ARG A 88 1.62 -10.20 9.48
CA ARG A 88 2.67 -10.30 10.49
C ARG A 88 4.00 -10.74 9.89
N ASP A 89 3.97 -11.75 9.03
CA ASP A 89 5.16 -12.27 8.38
C ASP A 89 5.77 -11.22 7.44
N ALA A 90 4.94 -10.48 6.70
CA ALA A 90 5.40 -9.37 5.86
C ALA A 90 6.07 -8.28 6.71
N ALA A 91 5.41 -7.80 7.76
CA ALA A 91 5.95 -6.78 8.66
C ALA A 91 7.26 -7.22 9.34
N GLN A 92 7.38 -8.51 9.70
CA GLN A 92 8.60 -9.07 10.31
C GLN A 92 9.77 -9.19 9.35
N LYS A 93 9.53 -9.26 8.04
CA LYS A 93 10.58 -9.50 7.03
C LYS A 93 11.06 -8.25 6.31
N LEU A 94 10.36 -7.12 6.49
CA LEU A 94 10.78 -5.82 5.98
C LEU A 94 12.24 -5.52 6.35
N GLY A 95 12.93 -4.77 5.49
CA GLY A 95 14.36 -4.47 5.65
C GLY A 95 15.24 -5.72 5.66
N GLN A 96 14.79 -6.80 4.99
CA GLN A 96 15.44 -8.10 4.97
C GLN A 96 15.63 -8.74 6.36
N GLN A 97 14.82 -8.34 7.35
CA GLN A 97 14.96 -8.81 8.73
C GLN A 97 14.86 -10.33 8.82
N GLY A 98 15.89 -10.95 9.40
CA GLY A 98 15.96 -12.39 9.63
C GLY A 98 16.10 -13.24 8.38
N GLN A 99 16.33 -12.64 7.20
CA GLN A 99 16.56 -13.39 5.97
C GLN A 99 17.94 -14.06 6.00
N TYR A 100 18.02 -15.27 5.44
CA TYR A 100 19.27 -16.02 5.33
C TYR A 100 19.54 -16.33 3.86
N ASP A 101 20.72 -15.95 3.38
CA ASP A 101 21.21 -16.31 2.06
C ASP A 101 22.08 -17.58 2.16
N PRO A 102 21.63 -18.73 1.62
CA PRO A 102 22.40 -19.97 1.68
C PRO A 102 23.65 -19.95 0.78
N ALA A 103 23.71 -19.11 -0.26
CA ALA A 103 24.84 -19.05 -1.18
C ALA A 103 26.05 -18.38 -0.54
N THR A 104 25.81 -17.33 0.25
CA THR A 104 26.84 -16.56 0.96
C THR A 104 26.94 -16.92 2.44
N GLN A 105 25.99 -17.72 2.95
CA GLN A 105 25.84 -18.07 4.36
C GLN A 105 25.64 -16.85 5.26
N THR A 106 25.03 -15.78 4.75
CA THR A 106 24.79 -14.55 5.51
C THR A 106 23.39 -14.48 6.07
N THR A 107 23.27 -14.09 7.33
CA THR A 107 22.00 -13.62 7.92
C THR A 107 21.92 -12.11 7.79
N HIS A 108 20.73 -11.62 7.44
CA HIS A 108 20.41 -10.21 7.24
C HIS A 108 19.53 -9.72 8.39
N SER A 109 19.74 -8.47 8.79
CA SER A 109 18.96 -7.78 9.81
C SER A 109 18.96 -6.29 9.50
N ASN A 110 17.98 -5.56 10.02
CA ASN A 110 17.99 -4.11 10.01
C ASN A 110 17.82 -3.52 11.40
N ASP A 111 18.27 -2.28 11.55
CA ASP A 111 17.99 -1.44 12.70
C ASP A 111 17.05 -0.30 12.32
N GLY A 112 15.75 -0.59 12.35
CA GLY A 112 14.70 0.40 12.18
C GLY A 112 14.34 0.67 10.72
N LEU A 113 13.10 1.10 10.52
CA LEU A 113 12.53 1.38 9.21
C LEU A 113 11.99 2.81 9.21
N ALA A 114 12.47 3.65 8.30
CA ALA A 114 12.01 5.03 8.15
C ALA A 114 11.34 5.21 6.78
N VAL A 115 10.16 5.81 6.74
CA VAL A 115 9.55 6.20 5.46
C VAL A 115 10.38 7.33 4.86
N ALA A 116 10.94 7.10 3.69
CA ALA A 116 11.54 8.14 2.88
C ALA A 116 10.47 8.83 2.03
N HIS A 117 9.58 8.04 1.44
CA HIS A 117 8.50 8.54 0.59
C HIS A 117 7.28 7.61 0.60
N ALA A 118 6.09 8.18 0.39
CA ALA A 118 4.85 7.41 0.24
C ALA A 118 3.90 8.05 -0.78
N ASP A 119 3.50 7.27 -1.78
CA ASP A 119 2.59 7.68 -2.85
C ASP A 119 1.27 6.94 -2.75
N VAL A 120 0.17 7.68 -2.72
CA VAL A 120 -1.17 7.11 -2.81
C VAL A 120 -1.43 6.66 -4.24
N GLN A 121 -1.49 5.35 -4.46
CA GLN A 121 -1.76 4.74 -5.76
C GLN A 121 -3.26 4.75 -6.07
N SER A 122 -4.09 4.50 -5.06
CA SER A 122 -5.54 4.58 -5.22
C SER A 122 -6.25 4.79 -3.89
N VAL A 123 -7.43 5.41 -3.95
CA VAL A 123 -8.39 5.47 -2.85
C VAL A 123 -9.76 5.03 -3.38
N GLN A 124 -10.48 4.24 -2.60
CA GLN A 124 -11.81 3.69 -2.87
C GLN A 124 -12.59 3.75 -1.58
N ASP A 125 -13.38 4.81 -1.33
CA ASP A 125 -14.23 5.01 -0.15
C ASP A 125 -13.58 4.69 1.22
N ASP A 126 -13.53 3.40 1.57
CA ASP A 126 -12.98 2.82 2.79
C ASP A 126 -11.64 2.07 2.61
N ALA A 127 -11.01 2.11 1.44
CA ALA A 127 -9.73 1.46 1.16
C ALA A 127 -8.75 2.41 0.46
N ALA A 128 -7.46 2.27 0.78
CA ALA A 128 -6.38 2.97 0.12
C ALA A 128 -5.19 2.05 -0.13
N THR A 129 -4.52 2.24 -1.27
CA THR A 129 -3.27 1.54 -1.60
C THR A 129 -2.18 2.58 -1.75
N LEU A 130 -1.06 2.35 -1.09
CA LEU A 130 0.12 3.21 -1.14
C LEU A 130 1.33 2.39 -1.59
N ASN A 131 2.23 3.02 -2.34
CA ASN A 131 3.60 2.56 -2.47
C ASN A 131 4.44 3.33 -1.47
N VAL A 132 5.23 2.62 -0.68
CA VAL A 132 6.07 3.18 0.38
C VAL A 132 7.50 2.84 0.04
N CYS A 133 8.34 3.85 -0.18
CA CYS A 133 9.78 3.67 -0.17
C CYS A 133 10.31 3.98 1.22
N TYR A 134 11.04 3.03 1.78
CA TYR A 134 11.58 3.13 3.12
C TYR A 134 13.06 2.78 3.17
N THR A 135 13.76 3.42 4.10
CA THR A 135 15.19 3.22 4.34
C THR A 135 15.40 2.52 5.67
N TYR A 136 16.54 1.86 5.80
CA TYR A 136 16.91 1.12 7.00
C TYR A 136 18.42 0.98 7.11
N ASP A 137 18.94 0.84 8.33
CA ASP A 137 20.35 0.50 8.54
C ASP A 137 20.51 -1.01 8.41
N HIS A 138 21.03 -1.46 7.27
CA HIS A 138 21.18 -2.88 6.95
C HIS A 138 22.46 -3.44 7.54
N SER A 139 22.33 -4.62 8.15
CA SER A 139 23.46 -5.40 8.66
C SER A 139 23.39 -6.82 8.11
N TRP A 140 24.54 -7.39 7.75
CA TRP A 140 24.64 -8.79 7.37
C TRP A 140 25.92 -9.45 7.89
N TYR A 141 25.82 -10.73 8.22
CA TYR A 141 26.92 -11.45 8.84
C TYR A 141 26.88 -12.96 8.54
N VAL A 142 28.06 -13.57 8.37
CA VAL A 142 28.24 -15.03 8.50
C VAL A 142 28.44 -15.41 9.97
N ASN A 143 29.11 -14.52 10.72
CA ASN A 143 29.28 -14.58 12.17
C ASN A 143 29.40 -13.16 12.73
N ILE A 144 29.09 -12.99 14.02
CA ILE A 144 29.01 -11.67 14.68
C ILE A 144 30.32 -10.86 14.66
N GLN A 145 31.47 -11.49 14.49
CA GLN A 145 32.77 -10.79 14.48
C GLN A 145 33.01 -10.02 13.19
N ASN A 146 32.31 -10.40 12.11
CA ASN A 146 32.48 -9.84 10.77
C ASN A 146 31.19 -9.18 10.24
N THR A 147 30.34 -8.66 11.13
CA THR A 147 29.13 -7.96 10.73
C THR A 147 29.46 -6.77 9.84
N GLN A 148 28.86 -6.76 8.66
CA GLN A 148 28.94 -5.66 7.71
C GLN A 148 27.71 -4.77 7.88
N HIS A 149 27.85 -3.50 7.55
CA HIS A 149 26.78 -2.51 7.64
C HIS A 149 26.75 -1.63 6.38
N ALA A 150 25.54 -1.30 5.92
CA ALA A 150 25.32 -0.30 4.89
C ALA A 150 23.90 0.28 5.00
N PRO A 151 23.66 1.49 4.49
CA PRO A 151 22.29 1.95 4.28
C PRO A 151 21.56 1.04 3.28
N GLY A 152 20.33 0.68 3.61
CA GLY A 152 19.41 -0.05 2.75
C GLY A 152 18.22 0.80 2.32
N SER A 153 17.62 0.44 1.19
CA SER A 153 16.35 1.01 0.71
C SER A 153 15.51 -0.09 0.11
N SER A 154 14.21 -0.03 0.36
CA SER A 154 13.24 -0.99 -0.18
C SER A 154 11.92 -0.27 -0.49
N GLU A 155 11.15 -0.85 -1.39
CA GLU A 155 9.79 -0.44 -1.68
C GLU A 155 8.81 -1.54 -1.30
N ALA A 156 7.66 -1.14 -0.74
CA ALA A 156 6.57 -2.04 -0.42
C ALA A 156 5.22 -1.41 -0.79
N THR A 157 4.25 -2.25 -1.14
CA THR A 157 2.84 -1.86 -1.27
C THR A 157 2.14 -2.02 0.06
N VAL A 158 1.51 -0.97 0.56
CA VAL A 158 0.71 -0.96 1.79
C VAL A 158 -0.76 -0.76 1.43
N GLN A 159 -1.64 -1.61 1.96
CA GLN A 159 -3.08 -1.38 1.91
C GLN A 159 -3.59 -0.95 3.28
N LEU A 160 -4.38 0.12 3.26
CA LEU A 160 -5.08 0.65 4.42
C LEU A 160 -6.59 0.50 4.22
N VAL A 161 -7.30 0.27 5.32
CA VAL A 161 -8.76 0.30 5.35
C VAL A 161 -9.26 1.30 6.38
N LYS A 162 -10.38 1.96 6.10
CA LYS A 162 -11.01 2.94 6.97
C LYS A 162 -12.14 2.26 7.74
N ALA A 163 -12.01 2.22 9.06
CA ALA A 163 -13.07 1.80 9.96
C ALA A 163 -13.29 2.89 11.01
N ASN A 164 -14.54 3.21 11.35
CA ASN A 164 -14.85 4.26 12.34
C ASN A 164 -14.08 5.57 12.10
N ASN A 165 -14.01 6.00 10.83
CA ASN A 165 -13.29 7.19 10.38
C ASN A 165 -11.77 7.21 10.66
N THR A 166 -11.15 6.05 10.89
CA THR A 166 -9.71 5.90 11.13
C THR A 166 -9.12 4.91 10.13
N TRP A 167 -7.93 5.21 9.58
CA TRP A 167 -7.20 4.29 8.71
C TRP A 167 -6.37 3.30 9.53
N TYR A 168 -6.48 2.03 9.17
CA TYR A 168 -5.81 0.89 9.76
C TYR A 168 -5.03 0.10 8.69
N LEU A 169 -3.96 -0.55 9.12
CA LEU A 169 -3.14 -1.41 8.29
C LEU A 169 -3.87 -2.72 7.99
N HIS A 170 -4.03 -3.00 6.70
CA HIS A 170 -4.69 -4.22 6.22
C HIS A 170 -3.69 -5.22 5.63
N SER A 171 -2.76 -4.76 4.79
CA SER A 171 -1.75 -5.66 4.20
C SER A 171 -0.46 -4.92 3.84
N ILE A 172 0.63 -5.68 3.77
CA ILE A 172 1.93 -5.28 3.24
C ILE A 172 2.34 -6.34 2.22
N ALA A 173 2.71 -5.92 1.03
CA ALA A 173 3.07 -6.81 -0.08
C ALA A 173 4.15 -6.19 -0.96
N ASN A 174 4.69 -6.98 -1.90
CA ASN A 174 5.67 -6.55 -2.89
C ASN A 174 6.92 -5.88 -2.29
N ASP A 175 7.31 -6.27 -1.08
CA ASP A 175 8.55 -5.79 -0.47
C ASP A 175 9.76 -6.25 -1.30
N HIS A 176 10.57 -5.30 -1.74
CA HIS A 176 11.77 -5.57 -2.51
C HIS A 176 12.81 -4.47 -2.33
N VAL A 177 14.09 -4.86 -2.41
CA VAL A 177 15.23 -3.93 -2.31
C VAL A 177 15.29 -3.06 -3.56
N VAL A 178 15.51 -1.76 -3.37
CA VAL A 178 15.73 -0.78 -4.45
C VAL A 178 17.07 -0.06 -4.26
N PRO A 179 17.69 0.46 -5.33
CA PRO A 179 18.99 1.14 -5.21
C PRO A 179 18.96 2.39 -4.33
N ASN A 180 17.84 3.10 -4.31
CA ASN A 180 17.58 4.24 -3.42
C ASN A 180 16.07 4.53 -3.34
N CYS A 181 15.66 5.18 -2.28
CA CYS A 181 14.41 5.93 -2.27
C CYS A 181 14.65 7.30 -2.89
N GLY A 182 14.60 7.39 -4.22
CA GLY A 182 14.69 8.66 -4.93
C GLY A 182 13.60 9.62 -4.49
N ALA A 183 13.90 10.92 -4.45
CA ALA A 183 12.86 11.94 -4.35
C ALA A 183 12.07 11.96 -5.67
N VAL A 184 10.78 11.68 -5.63
CA VAL A 184 9.90 12.09 -6.72
C VAL A 184 9.76 13.61 -6.64
N ASN A 185 10.15 14.29 -7.72
CA ASN A 185 9.83 15.70 -7.90
C ASN A 185 8.31 15.85 -7.76
N GLY A 186 7.89 16.72 -6.84
CA GLY A 186 6.48 17.07 -6.64
C GLY A 186 5.86 17.77 -7.84
#